data_AF-A0A0D3CNF9-F1
#
_entry.id   AF-A0A0D3CNF9-F1
#
_cell.length_a   1.000
_cell.length_b   1.000
_cell.length_c   1.000
_cell.angle_alpha   90.00
_cell.angle_beta   90.00
_cell.angle_gamma   90.00
#
_symmetry.space_group_name_H-M   'P 1'
#
loop_
_entity.id
_entity.type
_entity.pdbx_description
1 polymer ?
#
loop_
_entity_poly.entity_id
_entity_poly.type
_entity_poly.pdbx_seq_one_letter_code
_entity_poly.pdbx_strand_id
1 'polypeptide(L)'
;MAKISFVILVVALIAFLRVSEAQSSKDRDEKKIENDLHEAKDLIEEDLKEKEKNIKSLEDEVNMLTKSEKMLNDIGEAHKKGESLEPYGKKLKKFNRKVKQAPKAKRGSVVQNILKDLGLNGGRN
;
A
#
# COMPACT_ATOMS: atom_id res chain seq x y z
N MET A 1 -19.31 -55.24 51.31
CA MET A 1 -19.60 -53.78 51.28
C MET A 1 -18.75 -53.12 50.20
N ALA A 2 -19.12 -53.25 48.92
CA ALA A 2 -18.34 -52.71 47.79
C ALA A 2 -19.26 -52.11 46.71
N LYS A 3 -20.27 -51.34 47.12
CA LYS A 3 -21.28 -50.77 46.20
C LYS A 3 -21.12 -49.26 45.97
N ILE A 4 -20.26 -48.60 46.72
CA ILE A 4 -19.98 -47.15 46.62
C ILE A 4 -18.91 -46.84 45.54
N SER A 5 -18.17 -47.86 45.08
CA SER A 5 -17.03 -47.68 44.16
C SER A 5 -17.41 -47.33 42.72
N PHE A 6 -18.53 -47.87 42.19
CA PHE A 6 -18.85 -47.71 40.77
C PHE A 6 -19.41 -46.32 40.44
N VAL A 7 -20.27 -45.76 41.30
CA VAL A 7 -20.88 -44.44 41.05
C VAL A 7 -19.82 -43.33 41.09
N ILE A 8 -18.88 -43.40 42.03
CA ILE A 8 -17.77 -42.43 42.12
C ILE A 8 -16.86 -42.54 40.89
N LEU A 9 -16.58 -43.76 40.42
CA LEU A 9 -15.79 -43.99 39.20
C LEU A 9 -16.47 -43.40 37.96
N VAL A 10 -17.78 -43.59 37.80
CA VAL A 10 -18.53 -43.05 36.67
C VAL A 10 -18.56 -41.51 36.69
N VAL A 11 -18.76 -40.91 37.87
CA VAL A 11 -18.72 -39.44 38.01
C VAL A 11 -17.33 -38.89 37.69
N ALA A 12 -16.27 -39.56 38.13
CA ALA A 12 -14.88 -39.18 37.82
C ALA A 12 -14.58 -39.28 36.31
N LEU A 13 -15.04 -40.32 35.63
CA LEU A 13 -14.87 -40.48 34.18
C LEU A 13 -15.62 -39.40 33.39
N ILE A 14 -16.84 -39.06 33.78
CA ILE A 14 -17.60 -37.98 33.14
C ILE A 14 -16.89 -36.64 33.34
N ALA A 15 -16.39 -36.35 34.55
CA ALA A 15 -15.62 -35.14 34.81
C ALA A 15 -14.33 -35.09 33.98
N PHE A 16 -13.60 -36.20 33.86
CA PHE A 16 -12.40 -36.29 33.02
C PHE A 16 -12.70 -36.09 31.53
N LEU A 17 -13.79 -36.66 31.01
CA LEU A 17 -14.21 -36.46 29.62
C LEU A 17 -14.56 -34.99 29.35
N ARG A 18 -15.27 -34.33 30.28
CA ARG A 18 -15.60 -32.91 30.15
C ARG A 18 -14.39 -32.00 30.19
N VAL A 19 -13.40 -32.28 31.04
CA VAL A 19 -12.13 -31.53 31.11
C VAL A 19 -11.29 -31.76 29.86
N SER A 20 -11.22 -32.99 29.36
CA SER A 20 -10.48 -33.33 28.14
C SER A 20 -11.12 -32.72 26.89
N GLU A 21 -12.45 -32.71 26.79
CA GLU A 21 -13.19 -32.02 25.73
C GLU A 21 -12.92 -30.51 25.77
N ALA A 22 -12.99 -29.88 26.95
CA ALA A 22 -12.75 -28.45 27.13
C ALA A 22 -11.29 -28.03 26.86
N GLN A 23 -10.31 -28.87 27.18
CA GLN A 23 -8.92 -28.64 26.76
C GLN A 23 -8.74 -28.82 25.25
N SER A 24 -9.37 -29.83 24.65
CA SER A 24 -9.26 -30.08 23.21
C SER A 24 -9.93 -29.01 22.35
N SER A 25 -11.02 -28.40 22.83
CA SER A 25 -11.65 -27.25 22.17
C SER A 25 -10.76 -26.02 22.27
N LYS A 26 -10.15 -25.79 23.44
CA LYS A 26 -9.24 -24.68 23.66
C LYS A 26 -7.98 -24.77 22.78
N ASP A 27 -7.39 -25.95 22.64
CA ASP A 27 -6.26 -26.20 21.73
C ASP A 27 -6.63 -25.97 20.25
N ARG A 28 -7.87 -26.27 19.86
CA ARG A 28 -8.36 -26.00 18.49
C ARG A 28 -8.62 -24.52 18.26
N ASP A 29 -9.17 -23.83 19.24
CA ASP A 29 -9.42 -22.39 19.17
C ASP A 29 -8.10 -21.60 19.19
N GLU A 30 -7.12 -22.02 19.99
CA GLU A 30 -5.76 -21.44 20.00
C GLU A 30 -5.06 -21.61 18.65
N LYS A 31 -5.15 -22.80 18.02
CA LYS A 31 -4.59 -23.04 16.67
C LYS A 31 -5.27 -22.21 15.58
N LYS A 32 -6.58 -21.97 15.69
CA LYS A 32 -7.28 -21.08 14.75
C LYS A 32 -6.80 -19.64 14.90
N ILE A 33 -6.67 -19.16 16.13
CA ILE A 33 -6.15 -17.82 16.42
C ILE A 33 -4.72 -17.67 15.89
N GLU A 34 -3.87 -18.69 16.04
CA GLU A 34 -2.50 -18.68 15.51
C GLU A 34 -2.47 -18.60 13.98
N ASN A 35 -3.31 -19.37 13.29
CA ASN A 35 -3.44 -19.31 11.84
C ASN A 35 -3.99 -17.97 11.35
N ASP A 36 -5.06 -17.46 11.98
CA ASP A 36 -5.64 -16.16 11.64
C ASP A 36 -4.62 -15.02 11.85
N LEU A 37 -3.80 -15.12 12.91
CA LEU A 37 -2.72 -14.16 13.17
C LEU A 37 -1.62 -14.24 12.12
N HIS A 38 -1.27 -15.45 11.67
CA HIS A 38 -0.26 -15.63 10.61
C HIS A 38 -0.75 -15.07 9.27
N GLU A 39 -2.01 -15.35 8.90
CA GLU A 39 -2.63 -14.82 7.69
C GLU A 39 -2.73 -13.29 7.74
N ALA A 40 -3.16 -12.73 8.88
CA ALA A 40 -3.19 -11.28 9.06
C ALA A 40 -1.80 -10.65 8.93
N LYS A 41 -0.75 -11.31 9.46
CA LYS A 41 0.64 -10.86 9.34
C LYS A 41 1.10 -10.85 7.89
N ASP A 42 0.82 -11.90 7.13
CA ASP A 42 1.22 -12.01 5.73
C ASP A 42 0.51 -10.95 4.87
N LEU A 43 -0.79 -10.72 5.10
CA LEU A 43 -1.56 -9.65 4.45
C LEU A 43 -0.99 -8.26 4.75
N ILE A 44 -0.61 -8.00 6.01
CA ILE A 44 0.02 -6.73 6.40
C ILE A 44 1.40 -6.58 5.72
N GLU A 45 2.18 -7.65 5.63
CA GLU A 45 3.50 -7.60 4.98
C GLU A 45 3.38 -7.33 3.47
N GLU A 46 2.40 -7.93 2.80
CA GLU A 46 2.13 -7.66 1.39
C GLU A 46 1.67 -6.22 1.15
N ASP A 47 0.74 -5.71 1.97
CA ASP A 47 0.25 -4.33 1.88
C ASP A 47 1.39 -3.32 2.17
N LEU A 48 2.27 -3.62 3.15
CA LEU A 48 3.46 -2.80 3.39
C LEU A 48 4.38 -2.75 2.17
N LYS A 49 4.66 -3.89 1.54
CA LYS A 49 5.46 -3.94 0.31
C LYS A 49 4.80 -3.20 -0.87
N GLU A 50 3.47 -3.27 -1.00
CA GLU A 50 2.76 -2.48 -2.02
C GLU A 50 2.88 -0.98 -1.72
N LYS A 51 2.66 -0.56 -0.47
CA LYS A 51 2.77 0.85 -0.05
C LYS A 51 4.18 1.39 -0.23
N GLU A 52 5.22 0.64 0.13
CA GLU A 52 6.62 1.05 -0.09
C GLU A 52 6.93 1.29 -1.57
N LYS A 53 6.47 0.40 -2.46
CA LYS A 53 6.61 0.58 -3.91
C LYS A 53 5.86 1.82 -4.39
N ASN A 54 4.65 2.06 -3.88
CA ASN A 54 3.86 3.23 -4.22
C ASN A 54 4.52 4.53 -3.74
N ILE A 55 5.04 4.56 -2.50
CA ILE A 55 5.77 5.71 -1.96
C ILE A 55 6.99 6.02 -2.82
N LYS A 56 7.79 5.01 -3.15
CA LYS A 56 8.97 5.19 -4.01
C LYS A 56 8.61 5.72 -5.41
N SER A 57 7.52 5.21 -5.99
CA SER A 57 7.01 5.73 -7.26
C SER A 57 6.58 7.20 -7.16
N LEU A 58 5.90 7.57 -6.07
CA LEU A 58 5.49 8.95 -5.80
C LEU A 58 6.68 9.86 -5.56
N GLU A 59 7.72 9.42 -4.85
CA GLU A 59 8.97 10.18 -4.68
C GLU A 59 9.64 10.48 -6.02
N ASP A 60 9.67 9.51 -6.94
CA ASP A 60 10.20 9.70 -8.30
C ASP A 60 9.37 10.71 -9.10
N GLU A 61 8.03 10.66 -8.98
CA GLU A 61 7.12 11.62 -9.61
C GLU A 61 7.32 13.03 -9.05
N VAL A 62 7.37 13.19 -7.72
CA VAL A 62 7.63 14.48 -7.06
C VAL A 62 8.97 15.05 -7.48
N ASN A 63 10.03 14.24 -7.51
CA ASN A 63 11.35 14.68 -7.96
C ASN A 63 11.35 15.15 -9.42
N MET A 64 10.55 14.53 -10.29
CA MET A 64 10.36 14.98 -11.67
C MET A 64 9.60 16.31 -11.74
N LEU A 65 8.56 16.47 -10.92
CA LEU A 65 7.80 17.72 -10.83
C LEU A 65 8.66 18.87 -10.30
N THR A 66 9.44 18.68 -9.23
CA THR A 66 10.35 19.70 -8.70
C THR A 66 11.38 20.15 -9.75
N LYS A 67 11.92 19.22 -10.55
CA LYS A 67 12.81 19.57 -11.67
C LYS A 67 12.10 20.40 -12.73
N SER A 68 10.84 20.10 -13.01
CA SER A 68 10.02 20.84 -13.98
C SER A 68 9.69 22.25 -13.49
N GLU A 69 9.37 22.41 -12.22
CA GLU A 69 9.09 23.69 -11.59
C GLU A 69 10.31 24.60 -11.62
N LYS A 70 11.48 24.09 -11.20
CA LYS A 70 12.74 24.83 -11.29
C LYS A 70 13.02 25.28 -12.73
N MET A 71 12.82 24.39 -13.70
CA MET A 71 13.05 24.71 -15.10
C MET A 71 12.07 25.76 -15.64
N LEU A 72 10.80 25.72 -15.23
CA LEU A 72 9.80 26.73 -15.57
C LEU A 72 10.16 28.09 -14.97
N ASN A 73 10.63 28.11 -13.73
CA ASN A 73 11.12 29.34 -13.09
C ASN A 73 12.33 29.92 -13.83
N ASP A 74 13.31 29.09 -14.19
CA ASP A 74 14.48 29.53 -14.97
C ASP A 74 14.08 30.12 -16.33
N ILE A 75 13.11 29.50 -17.03
CA ILE A 75 12.56 30.01 -18.29
C ILE A 75 11.84 31.34 -18.08
N GLY A 76 11.02 31.44 -17.02
CA GLY A 76 10.29 32.65 -16.69
C GLY A 76 11.23 33.82 -16.39
N GLU A 77 12.31 33.57 -15.65
CA GLU A 77 13.34 34.58 -15.36
C GLU A 77 14.13 34.99 -16.61
N ALA A 78 14.54 34.03 -17.44
CA ALA A 78 15.21 34.32 -18.71
C ALA A 78 14.32 35.16 -19.63
N HIS A 79 13.03 34.82 -19.72
CA HIS A 79 12.06 35.58 -20.50
C HIS A 79 11.89 37.01 -19.99
N LYS A 80 11.78 37.22 -18.67
CA LYS A 80 11.70 38.56 -18.05
C LYS A 80 12.95 39.41 -18.34
N LYS A 81 14.12 38.77 -18.41
CA LYS A 81 15.41 39.42 -18.70
C LYS A 81 15.69 39.62 -20.19
N GLY A 82 14.80 39.16 -21.08
CA GLY A 82 15.01 39.20 -22.52
C GLY A 82 16.14 38.27 -23.01
N GLU A 83 16.52 37.28 -22.21
CA GLU A 83 17.54 36.29 -22.55
C GLU A 83 17.01 35.25 -23.54
N SER A 84 17.91 34.69 -24.36
CA SER A 84 17.53 33.66 -25.32
C SER A 84 17.01 32.40 -24.64
N LEU A 85 15.82 31.95 -25.07
CA LEU A 85 15.20 30.71 -24.59
C LEU A 85 15.69 29.45 -25.32
N GLU A 86 16.50 29.62 -26.37
CA GLU A 86 17.03 28.54 -27.20
C GLU A 86 17.75 27.42 -26.40
N PRO A 87 18.54 27.71 -25.35
CA PRO A 87 19.17 26.70 -24.51
C PRO A 87 18.16 25.78 -23.77
N TYR A 88 16.96 26.27 -23.50
CA TYR A 88 15.92 25.51 -22.80
C TYR A 88 15.19 24.54 -23.74
N GLY A 89 15.15 24.81 -25.04
CA GLY A 89 14.49 23.94 -26.03
C GLY A 89 15.01 22.50 -26.02
N LYS A 90 16.35 22.33 -25.98
CA LYS A 90 16.97 20.99 -25.89
C LYS A 90 16.62 20.28 -24.58
N LYS A 91 16.60 21.02 -23.46
CA LYS A 91 16.26 20.48 -22.13
C LYS A 91 14.77 20.08 -22.06
N LEU A 92 13.87 20.91 -22.60
CA LEU A 92 12.42 20.67 -22.68
C LEU A 92 12.12 19.41 -23.52
N LYS A 93 12.80 19.26 -24.66
CA LYS A 93 12.64 18.07 -25.51
C LYS A 93 13.06 16.79 -24.78
N LYS A 94 14.16 16.82 -24.03
CA LYS A 94 14.61 15.69 -23.20
C LYS A 94 13.64 15.40 -22.05
N PHE A 95 13.15 16.44 -21.37
CA PHE A 95 12.18 16.30 -20.29
C PHE A 95 10.86 15.69 -20.79
N ASN A 96 10.30 16.20 -21.89
CA ASN A 96 9.09 15.68 -22.52
C ASN A 96 9.24 14.21 -22.92
N ARG A 97 10.42 13.80 -23.42
CA ARG A 97 10.70 12.38 -23.70
C ARG A 97 10.64 11.51 -22.43
N LYS A 98 11.20 11.98 -21.32
CA LYS A 98 11.15 11.27 -20.03
C LYS A 98 9.72 11.14 -19.50
N VAL A 99 8.93 12.22 -19.57
CA VAL A 99 7.51 12.19 -19.18
C VAL A 99 6.71 11.21 -20.03
N LYS A 100 6.96 11.13 -21.35
CA LYS A 100 6.30 10.16 -22.23
C LYS A 100 6.70 8.70 -22.00
N GLN A 101 7.92 8.47 -21.50
CA GLN A 101 8.46 7.14 -21.22
C GLN A 101 8.16 6.64 -19.81
N ALA A 102 7.75 7.53 -18.89
CA ALA A 102 7.32 7.12 -17.57
C ALA A 102 6.14 6.14 -17.69
N PRO A 103 6.17 5.01 -16.95
CA PRO A 103 5.08 4.05 -16.99
C PRO A 103 3.78 4.77 -16.65
N LYS A 104 2.80 4.73 -17.56
CA LYS A 104 1.44 5.22 -17.29
C LYS A 104 0.84 4.28 -16.26
N ALA A 105 1.04 4.56 -14.97
CA ALA A 105 0.36 3.85 -13.91
C ALA A 105 -1.15 3.92 -14.21
N LYS A 106 -1.81 2.76 -14.29
CA LYS A 106 -3.26 2.63 -14.59
C LYS A 106 -4.17 3.05 -13.43
N ARG A 107 -3.67 3.86 -12.49
CA ARG A 107 -4.48 4.51 -11.45
C ARG A 107 -4.45 5.98 -11.83
N GLY A 108 -5.62 6.59 -12.08
CA GLY A 108 -5.74 7.98 -12.53
C GLY A 108 -4.73 8.83 -11.77
N SER A 109 -3.71 9.32 -12.47
CA SER A 109 -2.51 9.80 -11.78
C SER A 109 -2.93 10.93 -10.84
N VAL A 110 -2.25 11.08 -9.70
CA VAL A 110 -2.55 12.17 -8.76
C VAL A 110 -2.58 13.51 -9.50
N VAL A 111 -1.73 13.66 -10.51
CA VAL A 111 -1.74 14.78 -11.45
C VAL A 111 -3.04 14.88 -12.27
N GLN A 112 -3.59 13.78 -12.80
CA GLN A 112 -4.90 13.81 -13.47
C GLN A 112 -6.04 14.20 -12.52
N ASN A 113 -6.01 13.75 -11.27
CA ASN A 113 -7.02 14.12 -10.27
C ASN A 113 -6.89 15.62 -9.91
N ILE A 114 -5.67 16.10 -9.66
CA ILE A 114 -5.40 17.52 -9.41
C ILE A 114 -5.80 18.38 -10.63
N LEU A 115 -5.45 17.96 -11.84
CA LEU A 115 -5.84 18.66 -13.07
C LEU A 115 -7.36 18.67 -13.27
N LYS A 116 -8.07 17.62 -12.84
CA LYS A 116 -9.53 17.56 -12.86
C LYS A 116 -10.13 18.51 -11.81
N ASP A 117 -9.60 18.51 -10.60
CA ASP A 117 -10.08 19.38 -9.51
C ASP A 117 -9.84 20.87 -9.80
N LEU A 118 -8.77 21.20 -10.51
CA LEU A 118 -8.46 22.56 -10.94
C LEU A 118 -9.18 22.98 -12.24
N GLY A 119 -9.98 22.09 -12.86
CA GLY A 119 -10.65 22.38 -14.14
C GLY A 119 -9.69 22.52 -15.32
N LEU A 120 -8.44 22.08 -15.17
CA LEU A 120 -7.36 22.20 -16.15
C LEU A 120 -7.23 20.98 -17.05
N ASN A 121 -8.14 20.01 -16.94
CA ASN A 121 -8.19 18.83 -17.82
C ASN A 121 -8.75 19.20 -19.20
N GLY A 122 -8.03 20.08 -19.91
CA GLY A 122 -8.35 20.57 -21.24
C GLY A 122 -8.07 19.52 -22.32
N GLY A 123 -9.05 18.62 -22.52
CA GLY A 123 -9.55 18.25 -23.84
C GLY A 123 -8.85 17.12 -24.62
N ARG A 124 -9.68 16.19 -25.09
CA ARG A 124 -9.90 15.93 -26.53
C ARG A 124 -11.27 15.24 -26.66
N ASN A 125 -12.21 15.94 -27.31
CA ASN A 125 -13.53 15.50 -27.79
C ASN A 125 -14.23 14.37 -27.03
#